data_AF-A0A927B7M6-F1
#
_entry.id   AF-A0A927B7M6-F1
#
_cell.length_a   1.000
_cell.length_b   1.000
_cell.length_c   1.000
_cell.angle_alpha   90.00
_cell.angle_beta   90.00
_cell.angle_gamma   90.00
#
_symmetry.space_group_name_H-M   'P 1'
#
loop_
_entity.id
_entity.type
_entity.pdbx_description
1 polymer ?
#
loop_
_entity_poly.entity_id
_entity_poly.type
_entity_poly.pdbx_seq_one_letter_code
_entity_poly.pdbx_strand_id
1 'polypeptide(L)'
;MKVFSLFFGLLLTTYAFAQGQQTPATGSPYFSLQAGSPGSAYKRIELSSDIDSSWSRWKERGYSFGFNPTLTPMYSSINGILSTPYMIQVRGNANERNKKRWGYHVFEGYATDDKSRITMLVNKHVELEKPVAELYYYGTTYNHSDQAYNWFKIGSDVRQHSFLFGRDKAIFYGSLRLTNALTLGSIGREDVRETKPEGDDERNYEQDARHVNYNELKNSPDGTIFYDKDNKIVVVKVNGTWMKVAIEPLPAGVNYKF
;
A
#
# COMPACT_ATOMS: atom_id res chain seq x y z
N MET A 1 1.73 83.46 15.05
CA MET A 1 0.67 82.43 14.91
C MET A 1 0.24 82.35 13.45
N LYS A 2 0.05 81.14 12.90
CA LYS A 2 -0.46 80.80 11.52
C LYS A 2 0.54 80.45 10.40
N VAL A 3 1.68 79.79 10.66
CA VAL A 3 2.44 79.16 9.54
C VAL A 3 2.91 77.72 9.81
N PHE A 4 2.87 77.23 11.05
CA PHE A 4 3.39 75.90 11.37
C PHE A 4 2.40 74.73 11.22
N SER A 5 1.14 74.98 10.88
CA SER A 5 0.10 73.93 10.85
C SER A 5 -0.16 73.32 9.46
N LEU A 6 0.47 73.83 8.39
CA LEU A 6 0.21 73.34 7.02
C LEU A 6 1.18 72.26 6.55
N PHE A 7 2.37 72.14 7.16
CA PHE A 7 3.42 71.22 6.69
C PHE A 7 3.31 69.80 7.27
N PHE A 8 2.62 69.63 8.40
CA PHE A 8 2.42 68.30 9.00
C PHE A 8 1.23 67.54 8.42
N GLY A 9 0.30 68.23 7.75
CA GLY A 9 -0.85 67.61 7.08
C GLY A 9 -0.51 66.96 5.73
N LEU A 10 0.61 67.35 5.10
CA LEU A 10 1.00 66.84 3.78
C LEU A 10 1.96 65.63 3.84
N LEU A 11 2.55 65.34 5.01
CA LEU A 11 3.47 64.22 5.21
C LEU A 11 2.78 62.96 5.76
N LEU A 12 1.52 63.06 6.18
CA LEU A 12 0.70 61.93 6.62
C LEU A 12 -0.14 61.30 5.51
N THR A 13 -0.25 61.93 4.34
CA THR A 13 -1.00 61.39 3.19
C THR A 13 -0.14 60.54 2.26
N THR A 14 1.19 60.61 2.33
CA THR A 14 2.09 59.82 1.48
C THR A 14 2.44 58.44 2.06
N TYR A 15 2.18 58.19 3.34
CA TYR A 15 2.33 56.85 3.95
C TYR A 15 1.08 55.96 3.83
N ALA A 16 -0.07 56.52 3.42
CA ALA A 16 -1.30 55.74 3.22
C ALA A 16 -1.39 55.05 1.83
N PHE A 17 -0.47 55.33 0.90
CA PHE A 17 -0.47 54.75 -0.45
C PHE A 17 0.69 53.76 -0.70
N ALA A 18 1.41 53.35 0.35
CA ALA A 18 2.47 52.33 0.26
C ALA A 18 2.04 50.94 0.78
N GLN A 19 0.76 50.76 1.16
CA GLN A 19 0.10 49.46 1.03
C GLN A 19 -0.43 49.37 -0.40
N GLY A 20 0.50 49.42 -1.35
CA GLY A 20 0.22 48.95 -2.70
C GLY A 20 -0.30 47.53 -2.53
N GLN A 21 -1.60 47.38 -2.78
CA GLN A 21 -2.20 46.10 -3.09
C GLN A 21 -1.17 45.34 -3.92
N GLN A 22 -0.61 44.26 -3.35
CA GLN A 22 -0.38 43.11 -4.19
C GLN A 22 -1.73 42.90 -4.86
N THR A 23 -1.81 43.27 -6.13
CA THR A 23 -2.88 42.89 -7.02
C THR A 23 -3.19 41.45 -6.63
N PRO A 24 -4.42 41.10 -6.19
CA PRO A 24 -4.73 39.70 -6.01
C PRO A 24 -4.39 39.09 -7.36
N ALA A 25 -3.38 38.21 -7.36
CA ALA A 25 -2.96 37.52 -8.57
C ALA A 25 -4.27 37.06 -9.21
N THR A 26 -4.52 37.54 -10.43
CA THR A 26 -5.63 37.10 -11.28
C THR A 26 -5.82 35.62 -11.03
N GLY A 27 -6.97 35.24 -10.45
CA GLY A 27 -7.15 33.96 -9.78
C GLY A 27 -6.58 32.83 -10.61
N SER A 28 -5.53 32.17 -10.10
CA SER A 28 -4.90 31.05 -10.80
C SER A 28 -5.97 29.98 -11.05
N PRO A 29 -6.12 29.47 -12.28
CA PRO A 29 -7.12 28.43 -12.57
C PRO A 29 -6.85 27.12 -11.80
N TYR A 30 -5.66 26.98 -11.22
CA TYR A 30 -5.20 25.81 -10.48
C TYR A 30 -5.53 25.84 -8.98
N PHE A 31 -6.06 26.96 -8.50
CA PHE A 31 -6.50 27.15 -7.11
C PHE A 31 -7.82 27.92 -7.10
N SER A 32 -8.87 27.32 -6.55
CA SER A 32 -10.18 27.99 -6.45
C SER A 32 -10.82 27.81 -5.08
N LEU A 33 -11.49 28.86 -4.61
CA LEU A 33 -12.38 28.80 -3.46
C LEU A 33 -13.80 28.51 -3.95
N GLN A 34 -14.25 27.29 -3.73
CA GLN A 34 -15.60 26.84 -4.03
C GLN A 34 -16.54 27.17 -2.87
N ALA A 35 -17.79 27.52 -3.17
CA ALA A 35 -18.82 27.63 -2.14
C ALA A 35 -19.04 26.26 -1.46
N GLY A 36 -19.42 26.28 -0.19
CA GLY A 36 -19.86 25.10 0.54
C GLY A 36 -21.25 24.62 0.09
N SER A 37 -22.04 24.08 1.03
CA SER A 37 -23.43 23.71 0.74
C SER A 37 -24.30 24.93 0.40
N PRO A 38 -25.43 24.76 -0.33
CA PRO A 38 -26.38 25.84 -0.56
C PRO A 38 -26.74 26.57 0.74
N GLY A 39 -26.63 27.90 0.75
CA GLY A 39 -26.89 28.73 1.94
C GLY A 39 -25.76 28.81 2.98
N SER A 40 -24.63 28.13 2.78
CA SER A 40 -23.47 28.19 3.68
C SER A 40 -22.57 29.38 3.35
N ALA A 41 -22.14 30.12 4.38
CA ALA A 41 -21.10 31.14 4.26
C ALA A 41 -19.68 30.54 4.13
N TYR A 42 -19.53 29.24 4.40
CA TYR A 42 -18.25 28.55 4.36
C TYR A 42 -17.85 28.20 2.93
N LYS A 43 -16.53 28.17 2.70
CA LYS A 43 -15.92 27.85 1.42
C LYS A 43 -15.01 26.63 1.56
N ARG A 44 -14.73 25.95 0.45
CA ARG A 44 -13.72 24.88 0.36
C ARG A 44 -12.71 25.23 -0.73
N ILE A 45 -11.50 24.70 -0.60
CA ILE A 45 -10.44 24.87 -1.61
C ILE A 45 -10.48 23.69 -2.58
N GLU A 46 -10.31 23.98 -3.86
CA GLU A 46 -10.05 22.98 -4.90
C GLU A 46 -8.72 23.30 -5.59
N LEU A 47 -7.85 22.29 -5.66
CA LEU A 47 -6.60 22.32 -6.40
C LEU A 47 -6.76 21.49 -7.68
N SER A 48 -6.28 22.00 -8.80
CA SER A 48 -6.37 21.33 -10.10
C SER A 48 -5.05 21.42 -10.85
N SER A 49 -4.88 20.54 -11.83
CA SER A 49 -3.74 20.50 -12.75
C SER A 49 -4.23 20.12 -14.14
N ASP A 50 -3.48 20.56 -15.16
CA ASP A 50 -3.81 20.28 -16.55
C ASP A 50 -3.38 18.88 -16.97
N ILE A 51 -4.00 18.37 -18.03
CA ILE A 51 -3.54 17.21 -18.77
C ILE A 51 -2.55 17.71 -19.84
N ASP A 52 -1.29 17.35 -19.71
CA ASP A 52 -0.24 17.66 -20.69
C ASP A 52 0.54 16.39 -21.01
N SER A 53 0.27 15.79 -22.17
CA SER A 53 0.96 14.57 -22.62
C SER A 53 2.43 14.81 -23.00
N SER A 54 2.86 16.08 -23.14
CA SER A 54 4.24 16.46 -23.44
C SER A 54 5.11 16.66 -22.19
N TRP A 55 4.53 16.59 -20.98
CA TRP A 55 5.25 16.76 -19.72
C TRP A 55 6.42 15.77 -19.63
N SER A 56 7.64 16.30 -19.48
CA SER A 56 8.88 15.52 -19.60
C SER A 56 8.98 14.37 -18.61
N ARG A 57 8.37 14.52 -17.42
CA ARG A 57 8.32 13.47 -16.39
C ARG A 57 7.58 12.21 -16.86
N TRP A 58 6.72 12.27 -17.89
CA TRP A 58 6.12 11.04 -18.44
C TRP A 58 7.15 10.07 -19.03
N LYS A 59 8.37 10.53 -19.35
CA LYS A 59 9.48 9.65 -19.73
C LYS A 59 10.07 8.90 -18.54
N GLU A 60 9.84 9.40 -17.33
CA GLU A 60 10.27 8.78 -16.08
C GLU A 60 9.25 7.74 -15.64
N ARG A 61 9.75 6.55 -15.33
CA ARG A 61 8.93 5.39 -15.02
C ARG A 61 8.00 5.62 -13.82
N GLY A 62 8.49 6.27 -12.76
CA GLY A 62 7.70 6.54 -11.55
C GLY A 62 6.44 7.37 -11.82
N TYR A 63 6.44 8.19 -12.87
CA TYR A 63 5.31 9.05 -13.23
C TYR A 63 4.40 8.41 -14.27
N SER A 64 4.91 7.71 -15.28
CA SER A 64 4.08 7.16 -16.36
C SER A 64 3.57 5.75 -16.14
N PHE A 65 4.22 4.94 -15.31
CA PHE A 65 3.81 3.55 -15.11
C PHE A 65 2.38 3.50 -14.56
N GLY A 66 1.47 2.87 -15.31
CA GLY A 66 0.07 2.72 -14.94
C GLY A 66 -0.83 3.95 -15.13
N PHE A 67 -0.34 5.00 -15.78
CA PHE A 67 -1.11 6.18 -16.13
C PHE A 67 -1.26 6.32 -17.64
N ASN A 68 -2.36 6.93 -18.09
CA ASN A 68 -2.52 7.34 -19.48
C ASN A 68 -2.24 8.85 -19.58
N PRO A 69 -1.10 9.29 -20.15
CA PRO A 69 -0.73 10.70 -20.23
C PRO A 69 -1.72 11.59 -20.98
N THR A 70 -2.60 11.02 -21.83
CA THR A 70 -3.61 11.79 -22.56
C THR A 70 -4.88 12.06 -21.75
N LEU A 71 -5.03 11.40 -20.58
CA LEU A 71 -6.21 11.49 -19.73
C LEU A 71 -5.88 11.89 -18.29
N THR A 72 -4.62 11.77 -17.87
CA THR A 72 -4.18 11.97 -16.49
C THR A 72 -3.64 13.39 -16.31
N PRO A 73 -4.16 14.18 -15.35
CA PRO A 73 -3.55 15.46 -14.99
C PRO A 73 -2.10 15.28 -14.55
N MET A 74 -1.26 16.29 -14.80
CA MET A 74 0.10 16.34 -14.26
C MET A 74 0.08 16.26 -12.73
N TYR A 75 1.16 15.72 -12.15
CA TYR A 75 1.23 15.58 -10.70
C TYR A 75 1.34 16.95 -10.04
N SER A 76 0.53 17.19 -9.01
CA SER A 76 0.66 18.36 -8.14
C SER A 76 1.61 18.04 -7.00
N SER A 77 2.58 18.92 -6.75
CA SER A 77 3.58 18.74 -5.69
C SER A 77 3.32 19.70 -4.53
N ILE A 78 3.45 19.21 -3.30
CA ILE A 78 3.50 20.04 -2.09
C ILE A 78 4.96 20.08 -1.64
N ASN A 79 5.64 21.20 -1.87
CA ASN A 79 7.04 21.41 -1.49
C ASN A 79 7.14 21.81 -0.02
N GLY A 80 6.71 20.92 0.88
CA GLY A 80 6.68 21.15 2.32
C GLY A 80 6.02 19.99 3.07
N ILE A 81 5.86 20.16 4.38
CA ILE A 81 5.19 19.16 5.22
C ILE A 81 3.68 19.31 5.07
N LEU A 82 2.99 18.24 4.66
CA LEU A 82 1.53 18.15 4.76
C LEU A 82 1.17 17.51 6.10
N SER A 83 0.75 18.31 7.07
CA SER A 83 0.22 17.85 8.36
C SER A 83 -1.22 18.31 8.50
N THR A 84 -2.12 17.38 8.80
CA THR A 84 -3.54 17.67 9.00
C THR A 84 -4.08 16.82 10.15
N PRO A 85 -4.87 17.40 11.07
CA PRO A 85 -5.59 16.62 12.08
C PRO A 85 -6.85 15.94 11.51
N TYR A 86 -7.15 16.15 10.23
CA TYR A 86 -8.33 15.65 9.54
C TYR A 86 -8.00 14.53 8.56
N MET A 87 -9.04 13.79 8.17
CA MET A 87 -8.95 12.63 7.27
C MET A 87 -8.47 13.03 5.87
N ILE A 88 -7.50 12.28 5.34
CA ILE A 88 -7.18 12.25 3.91
C ILE A 88 -8.02 11.13 3.27
N GLN A 89 -8.82 11.47 2.26
CA GLN A 89 -9.65 10.50 1.54
C GLN A 89 -9.17 10.33 0.10
N VAL A 90 -8.85 9.09 -0.27
CA VAL A 90 -8.55 8.72 -1.65
C VAL A 90 -9.77 8.02 -2.24
N ARG A 91 -10.50 8.75 -3.09
CA ARG A 91 -11.69 8.27 -3.80
C ARG A 91 -11.37 8.08 -5.28
N GLY A 92 -12.10 7.18 -5.90
CA GLY A 92 -11.97 6.87 -7.31
C GLY A 92 -12.98 5.81 -7.69
N ASN A 93 -13.82 6.11 -8.68
CA ASN A 93 -14.66 5.13 -9.37
C ASN A 93 -14.60 5.35 -10.89
N ALA A 94 -15.30 4.51 -11.66
CA ALA A 94 -15.27 4.57 -13.12
C ALA A 94 -15.68 5.93 -13.70
N ASN A 95 -16.52 6.68 -12.98
CA ASN A 95 -17.12 7.95 -13.40
C ASN A 95 -16.39 9.19 -12.87
N GLU A 96 -15.38 9.03 -12.00
CA GLU A 96 -14.64 10.17 -11.44
C GLU A 96 -13.45 10.58 -12.33
N ARG A 97 -13.25 11.89 -12.48
CA ARG A 97 -12.18 12.50 -13.31
C ARG A 97 -10.76 12.20 -12.79
N ASN A 98 -10.62 11.91 -11.49
CA ASN A 98 -9.35 11.72 -10.79
C ASN A 98 -9.24 10.28 -10.24
N LYS A 99 -9.31 9.31 -11.15
CA LYS A 99 -9.34 7.87 -10.82
C LYS A 99 -8.16 7.47 -9.93
N LYS A 100 -8.39 6.50 -9.05
CA LYS A 100 -7.30 5.69 -8.50
C LYS A 100 -6.50 5.09 -9.65
N ARG A 101 -5.18 4.98 -9.51
CA ARG A 101 -4.35 4.29 -10.50
C ARG A 101 -4.87 2.84 -10.67
N TRP A 102 -5.24 2.52 -11.92
CA TRP A 102 -5.95 1.28 -12.30
C TRP A 102 -7.25 0.98 -11.54
N GLY A 103 -7.82 1.95 -10.82
CA GLY A 103 -9.06 1.81 -10.06
C GLY A 103 -8.91 1.29 -8.64
N TYR A 104 -7.72 0.85 -8.22
CA TYR A 104 -7.53 0.17 -6.92
C TYR A 104 -6.42 0.75 -6.03
N HIS A 105 -5.47 1.54 -6.56
CA HIS A 105 -4.38 2.12 -5.74
C HIS A 105 -4.87 3.21 -4.79
N VAL A 106 -4.56 3.07 -3.50
CA VAL A 106 -4.86 4.03 -2.43
C VAL A 106 -3.63 4.86 -2.05
N PHE A 107 -2.46 4.22 -1.96
CA PHE A 107 -1.23 4.88 -1.52
C PHE A 107 -0.02 4.24 -2.19
N GLU A 108 0.95 5.07 -2.58
CA GLU A 108 2.26 4.65 -3.07
C GLU A 108 3.35 5.47 -2.38
N GLY A 109 4.33 4.80 -1.78
CA GLY A 109 5.49 5.44 -1.15
C GLY A 109 6.78 4.89 -1.73
N TYR A 110 7.59 5.74 -2.36
CA TYR A 110 8.85 5.36 -3.01
C TYR A 110 10.03 5.48 -2.05
N ALA A 111 10.97 4.55 -2.14
CA ALA A 111 12.25 4.64 -1.46
C ALA A 111 13.10 5.78 -2.02
N THR A 112 14.15 6.19 -1.30
CA THR A 112 15.03 7.30 -1.69
C THR A 112 15.71 7.13 -3.04
N ASP A 113 15.83 5.89 -3.53
CA ASP A 113 16.41 5.55 -4.82
C ASP A 113 15.38 5.46 -5.96
N ASP A 114 14.10 5.67 -5.67
CA ASP A 114 12.95 5.54 -6.58
C ASP A 114 12.80 4.14 -7.22
N LYS A 115 13.41 3.10 -6.63
CA LYS A 115 13.34 1.75 -7.18
C LYS A 115 12.41 0.83 -6.42
N SER A 116 12.33 0.98 -5.10
CA SER A 116 11.45 0.19 -4.25
C SER A 116 10.24 1.01 -3.83
N ARG A 117 9.08 0.36 -3.64
CA ARG A 117 7.83 1.08 -3.40
C ARG A 117 6.84 0.33 -2.54
N ILE A 118 6.39 0.96 -1.46
CA ILE A 118 5.23 0.51 -0.69
C ILE A 118 3.98 0.80 -1.52
N THR A 119 3.13 -0.21 -1.71
CA THR A 119 1.90 -0.10 -2.50
C THR A 119 0.73 -0.59 -1.68
N MET A 120 -0.31 0.25 -1.54
CA MET A 120 -1.58 -0.12 -0.90
C MET A 120 -2.71 -0.11 -1.94
N LEU A 121 -3.39 -1.24 -2.08
CA LEU A 121 -4.49 -1.44 -3.01
C LEU A 121 -5.77 -1.82 -2.27
N VAL A 122 -6.92 -1.53 -2.86
CA VAL A 122 -8.22 -2.01 -2.38
C VAL A 122 -9.04 -2.54 -3.54
N ASN A 123 -9.62 -3.72 -3.35
CA ASN A 123 -10.52 -4.40 -4.29
C ASN A 123 -9.86 -4.68 -5.65
N LYS A 124 -8.54 -4.88 -5.69
CA LYS A 124 -7.87 -5.38 -6.90
C LYS A 124 -8.26 -6.84 -7.13
N HIS A 125 -8.17 -7.67 -6.10
CA HIS A 125 -8.58 -9.08 -6.15
C HIS A 125 -9.75 -9.38 -5.21
N VAL A 126 -10.37 -10.54 -5.44
CA VAL A 126 -11.34 -11.19 -4.57
C VAL A 126 -10.76 -12.54 -4.17
N GLU A 127 -10.58 -12.76 -2.87
CA GLU A 127 -10.08 -14.01 -2.31
C GLU A 127 -11.06 -14.53 -1.28
N LEU A 128 -11.31 -15.84 -1.27
CA LEU A 128 -12.28 -16.47 -0.36
C LEU A 128 -13.63 -15.73 -0.34
N GLU A 129 -14.13 -15.43 -1.55
CA GLU A 129 -15.40 -14.74 -1.82
C GLU A 129 -15.47 -13.27 -1.34
N LYS A 130 -14.35 -12.68 -0.88
CA LYS A 130 -14.32 -11.32 -0.35
C LYS A 130 -13.28 -10.45 -1.08
N PRO A 131 -13.59 -9.17 -1.35
CA PRO A 131 -12.59 -8.26 -1.91
C PRO A 131 -11.47 -7.99 -0.91
N VAL A 132 -10.23 -7.87 -1.41
CA VAL A 132 -9.02 -7.76 -0.58
C VAL A 132 -8.49 -6.32 -0.56
N ALA A 133 -8.03 -5.89 0.60
CA ALA A 133 -7.11 -4.76 0.73
C ALA A 133 -5.69 -5.30 0.85
N GLU A 134 -4.82 -4.86 -0.05
CA GLU A 134 -3.46 -5.38 -0.18
C GLU A 134 -2.45 -4.31 0.23
N LEU A 135 -1.40 -4.73 0.92
CA LEU A 135 -0.26 -3.87 1.25
C LEU A 135 1.02 -4.68 1.10
N TYR A 136 1.91 -4.24 0.22
CA TYR A 136 3.17 -4.93 -0.03
C TYR A 136 4.29 -3.93 -0.32
N TYR A 137 5.54 -4.38 -0.08
CA TYR A 137 6.73 -3.60 -0.39
C TYR A 137 7.44 -4.20 -1.60
N TYR A 138 7.33 -3.50 -2.72
CA TYR A 138 7.92 -3.91 -3.97
C TYR A 138 9.41 -3.53 -4.02
N GLY A 139 10.25 -4.44 -4.49
CA GLY A 139 11.68 -4.24 -4.71
C GLY A 139 12.00 -3.65 -6.07
N THR A 140 13.25 -3.81 -6.51
CA THR A 140 13.75 -3.19 -7.74
C THR A 140 13.34 -3.92 -9.02
N THR A 141 13.01 -5.20 -8.90
CA THR A 141 12.67 -6.08 -10.02
C THR A 141 11.17 -6.09 -10.21
N TYR A 142 10.70 -5.80 -11.43
CA TYR A 142 9.27 -5.70 -11.71
C TYR A 142 8.70 -6.95 -12.37
N ASN A 143 8.55 -7.99 -11.57
CA ASN A 143 7.80 -9.19 -11.92
C ASN A 143 7.03 -9.70 -10.67
N HIS A 144 6.40 -10.86 -10.78
CA HIS A 144 5.67 -11.43 -9.66
C HIS A 144 6.49 -12.43 -8.85
N SER A 145 7.79 -12.59 -9.08
CA SER A 145 8.62 -13.53 -8.32
C SER A 145 8.87 -13.08 -6.87
N ASP A 146 9.21 -14.01 -5.96
CA ASP A 146 9.60 -13.70 -4.57
C ASP A 146 10.69 -12.61 -4.48
N GLN A 147 11.68 -12.63 -5.39
CA GLN A 147 12.77 -11.65 -5.43
C GLN A 147 12.32 -10.22 -5.81
N ALA A 148 11.11 -10.06 -6.35
CA ALA A 148 10.54 -8.75 -6.63
C ALA A 148 9.94 -8.06 -5.40
N TYR A 149 9.90 -8.73 -4.24
CA TYR A 149 9.32 -8.19 -3.03
C TYR A 149 10.35 -8.07 -1.93
N ASN A 150 10.31 -6.93 -1.24
CA ASN A 150 11.11 -6.64 -0.06
C ASN A 150 10.32 -7.00 1.20
N TRP A 151 11.02 -7.03 2.35
CA TRP A 151 10.37 -7.19 3.65
C TRP A 151 9.56 -5.95 4.05
N PHE A 152 8.27 -6.15 4.32
CA PHE A 152 7.41 -5.20 5.01
C PHE A 152 7.39 -5.53 6.51
N LYS A 153 7.86 -4.59 7.35
CA LYS A 153 7.97 -4.81 8.80
C LYS A 153 6.82 -4.13 9.55
N ILE A 154 6.19 -4.86 10.46
CA ILE A 154 5.12 -4.34 11.32
C ILE A 154 5.59 -4.40 12.78
N GLY A 155 5.68 -3.24 13.45
CA GLY A 155 5.80 -3.13 14.92
C GLY A 155 6.92 -2.23 15.43
N SER A 156 8.14 -2.30 14.90
CA SER A 156 9.30 -1.55 15.40
C SER A 156 10.32 -1.29 14.28
N ASP A 157 11.17 -0.27 14.43
CA ASP A 157 12.33 0.00 13.59
C ASP A 157 13.61 -0.77 14.05
N VAL A 158 13.59 -1.39 15.24
CA VAL A 158 14.73 -2.15 15.79
C VAL A 158 14.93 -3.49 15.09
N ARG A 159 16.12 -3.75 14.54
CA ARG A 159 16.45 -5.01 13.83
C ARG A 159 16.16 -6.23 14.70
N GLN A 160 15.65 -7.32 14.10
CA GLN A 160 15.30 -8.57 14.80
C GLN A 160 14.26 -8.42 15.92
N HIS A 161 13.45 -7.37 15.88
CA HIS A 161 12.23 -7.24 16.69
C HIS A 161 11.01 -7.17 15.77
N SER A 162 9.84 -7.55 16.30
CA SER A 162 8.54 -7.54 15.61
C SER A 162 8.42 -8.56 14.47
N PHE A 163 7.73 -8.24 13.38
CA PHE A 163 7.27 -9.21 12.38
C PHE A 163 7.58 -8.72 10.96
N LEU A 164 8.20 -9.57 10.14
CA LEU A 164 8.48 -9.32 8.73
C LEU A 164 7.48 -10.09 7.86
N PHE A 165 6.98 -9.44 6.82
CA PHE A 165 6.09 -10.02 5.81
C PHE A 165 6.70 -9.77 4.42
N GLY A 166 6.90 -10.82 3.65
CA GLY A 166 7.33 -10.78 2.25
C GLY A 166 6.18 -11.24 1.35
N ARG A 167 6.50 -11.66 0.11
CA ARG A 167 5.51 -12.22 -0.81
C ARG A 167 4.98 -13.56 -0.29
N ASP A 168 5.89 -14.51 -0.11
CA ASP A 168 5.54 -15.91 0.19
C ASP A 168 5.98 -16.33 1.61
N LYS A 169 6.49 -15.39 2.42
CA LYS A 169 7.13 -15.65 3.72
C LYS A 169 6.74 -14.65 4.79
N ALA A 170 6.68 -15.12 6.04
CA ALA A 170 6.59 -14.27 7.21
C ALA A 170 7.54 -14.75 8.32
N ILE A 171 8.26 -13.82 8.94
CA ILE A 171 9.23 -14.10 10.02
C ILE A 171 8.79 -13.38 11.29
N PHE A 172 8.62 -14.14 12.35
CA PHE A 172 8.14 -13.64 13.64
C PHE A 172 9.29 -13.64 14.64
N TYR A 173 9.88 -12.47 14.90
CA TYR A 173 10.89 -12.31 15.95
C TYR A 173 10.28 -12.10 17.34
N GLY A 174 9.05 -11.59 17.39
CA GLY A 174 8.31 -11.38 18.64
C GLY A 174 7.59 -12.64 19.14
N SER A 175 7.13 -12.59 20.39
CA SER A 175 6.25 -13.63 20.94
C SER A 175 4.92 -13.66 20.17
N LEU A 176 4.55 -14.86 19.71
CA LEU A 176 3.27 -15.13 19.07
C LEU A 176 2.38 -15.92 20.04
N ARG A 177 1.28 -15.30 20.51
CA ARG A 177 0.24 -15.98 21.28
C ARG A 177 -1.00 -16.15 20.41
N LEU A 178 -1.35 -17.39 20.11
CA LEU A 178 -2.59 -17.74 19.42
C LEU A 178 -3.68 -18.00 20.47
N THR A 179 -4.76 -17.22 20.45
CA THR A 179 -5.90 -17.38 21.38
C THR A 179 -7.00 -18.28 20.83
N ASN A 180 -6.82 -18.79 19.61
CA ASN A 180 -7.75 -19.68 18.92
C ASN A 180 -6.98 -20.87 18.33
N ALA A 181 -7.70 -21.82 17.73
CA ALA A 181 -7.12 -22.98 17.06
C ALA A 181 -6.16 -22.57 15.93
N LEU A 182 -5.09 -23.34 15.79
CA LEU A 182 -4.17 -23.27 14.67
C LEU A 182 -4.46 -24.44 13.73
N THR A 183 -4.78 -24.14 12.48
CA THR A 183 -4.92 -25.15 11.44
C THR A 183 -3.60 -25.26 10.70
N LEU A 184 -3.04 -26.47 10.65
CA LEU A 184 -1.86 -26.76 9.85
C LEU A 184 -2.21 -26.76 8.35
N GLY A 185 -1.26 -26.41 7.50
CA GLY A 185 -1.40 -26.57 6.05
C GLY A 185 -1.77 -28.03 5.74
N SER A 186 -2.92 -28.24 5.12
CA SER A 186 -3.41 -29.55 4.70
C SER A 186 -2.89 -29.83 3.30
N ILE A 187 -1.73 -30.47 3.20
CA ILE A 187 -0.97 -30.61 1.95
C ILE A 187 -0.94 -32.09 1.55
N GLY A 188 -1.36 -32.38 0.31
CA GLY A 188 -1.23 -33.67 -0.35
C GLY A 188 -0.43 -33.56 -1.65
N ARG A 189 -0.37 -34.65 -2.41
CA ARG A 189 0.38 -34.69 -3.69
C ARG A 189 -0.11 -33.65 -4.70
N GLU A 190 -1.40 -33.33 -4.74
CA GLU A 190 -1.94 -32.36 -5.69
C GLU A 190 -1.64 -30.90 -5.33
N ASP A 191 -1.24 -30.63 -4.09
CA ASP A 191 -0.94 -29.27 -3.59
C ASP A 191 0.54 -28.90 -3.77
N VAL A 192 1.33 -29.80 -4.34
CA VAL A 192 2.78 -29.68 -4.50
C VAL A 192 3.14 -29.81 -5.96
N ARG A 193 3.96 -28.89 -6.46
CA ARG A 193 4.44 -28.90 -7.85
C ARG A 193 5.92 -28.62 -7.90
N GLU A 194 6.71 -29.59 -8.36
CA GLU A 194 8.17 -29.43 -8.43
C GLU A 194 8.61 -28.37 -9.45
N THR A 195 7.96 -28.32 -10.61
CA THR A 195 8.32 -27.38 -11.68
C THR A 195 7.49 -26.10 -11.60
N LYS A 196 8.15 -24.95 -11.56
CA LYS A 196 7.47 -23.65 -11.63
C LYS A 196 6.66 -23.57 -12.94
N PRO A 197 5.38 -23.17 -12.92
CA PRO A 197 4.63 -22.91 -14.14
C PRO A 197 5.29 -21.80 -14.96
N GLU A 198 5.29 -21.93 -16.28
CA GLU A 198 5.78 -20.88 -17.18
C GLU A 198 4.78 -19.71 -17.25
N GLY A 199 5.31 -18.50 -17.41
CA GLY A 199 4.51 -17.29 -17.62
C GLY A 199 4.34 -16.44 -16.37
N ASP A 200 3.22 -15.73 -16.30
CA ASP A 200 2.94 -14.73 -15.28
C ASP A 200 2.31 -15.38 -14.04
N ASP A 201 2.91 -15.19 -12.87
CA ASP A 201 2.49 -15.85 -11.62
C ASP A 201 1.05 -15.46 -11.25
N GLU A 202 0.63 -14.23 -11.52
CA GLU A 202 -0.75 -13.76 -11.28
C GLU A 202 -1.77 -14.53 -12.13
N ARG A 203 -1.46 -14.82 -13.39
CA ARG A 203 -2.36 -15.62 -14.27
C ARG A 203 -2.40 -17.09 -13.88
N ASN A 204 -1.31 -17.60 -13.33
CA ASN A 204 -1.13 -19.01 -12.96
C ASN A 204 -1.15 -19.23 -11.44
N TYR A 205 -1.77 -18.33 -10.68
CA TYR A 205 -1.61 -18.21 -9.22
C TYR A 205 -1.83 -19.54 -8.47
N GLU A 206 -2.84 -20.33 -8.85
CA GLU A 206 -3.10 -21.63 -8.22
C GLU A 206 -1.96 -22.63 -8.42
N GLN A 207 -1.37 -22.66 -9.61
CA GLN A 207 -0.26 -23.57 -9.94
C GLN A 207 1.06 -23.06 -9.35
N ASP A 208 1.26 -21.74 -9.31
CA ASP A 208 2.42 -21.12 -8.68
C ASP A 208 2.39 -21.37 -7.16
N ALA A 209 1.24 -21.25 -6.50
CA ALA A 209 1.07 -21.57 -5.09
C ALA A 209 1.48 -23.02 -4.74
N ARG A 210 1.20 -23.98 -5.63
CA ARG A 210 1.67 -25.37 -5.45
C ARG A 210 3.18 -25.50 -5.55
N HIS A 211 3.81 -24.68 -6.39
CA HIS A 211 5.25 -24.61 -6.48
C HIS A 211 5.88 -23.94 -5.26
N VAL A 212 5.23 -22.92 -4.70
CA VAL A 212 5.60 -22.34 -3.40
C VAL A 212 5.58 -23.42 -2.32
N ASN A 213 4.51 -24.21 -2.20
CA ASN A 213 4.45 -25.33 -1.25
C ASN A 213 5.61 -26.34 -1.44
N TYR A 214 5.95 -26.69 -2.68
CA TYR A 214 7.10 -27.56 -2.96
C TYR A 214 8.40 -26.96 -2.42
N ASN A 215 8.67 -25.69 -2.71
CA ASN A 215 9.90 -25.01 -2.29
C ASN A 215 9.97 -24.89 -0.77
N GLU A 216 8.86 -24.54 -0.11
CA GLU A 216 8.82 -24.43 1.36
C GLU A 216 9.01 -25.80 2.02
N LEU A 217 8.38 -26.86 1.53
CA LEU A 217 8.59 -28.21 2.07
C LEU A 217 10.02 -28.72 1.82
N LYS A 218 10.57 -28.53 0.61
CA LYS A 218 11.93 -28.97 0.27
C LYS A 218 12.99 -28.28 1.12
N ASN A 219 12.89 -26.96 1.25
CA ASN A 219 13.89 -26.11 1.91
C ASN A 219 13.59 -25.84 3.39
N SER A 220 12.51 -26.40 3.92
CA SER A 220 12.09 -26.24 5.31
C SER A 220 13.19 -26.62 6.32
N PRO A 221 13.35 -25.86 7.42
CA PRO A 221 14.20 -26.27 8.53
C PRO A 221 13.52 -27.34 9.41
N ASP A 222 14.30 -27.92 10.31
CA ASP A 222 13.77 -28.76 11.38
C ASP A 222 12.75 -27.98 12.23
N GLY A 223 11.73 -28.69 12.71
CA GLY A 223 10.58 -28.11 13.41
C GLY A 223 9.43 -27.67 12.50
N THR A 224 9.55 -27.82 11.18
CA THR A 224 8.44 -27.56 10.25
C THR A 224 7.37 -28.65 10.39
N ILE A 225 6.10 -28.25 10.51
CA ILE A 225 4.95 -29.15 10.74
C ILE A 225 3.86 -28.88 9.72
N PHE A 226 3.26 -29.94 9.16
CA PHE A 226 2.03 -29.82 8.35
C PHE A 226 1.13 -31.07 8.50
N TYR A 227 -0.09 -31.00 7.98
CA TYR A 227 -1.00 -32.14 7.91
C TYR A 227 -0.92 -32.77 6.51
N ASP A 228 -0.42 -33.99 6.43
CA ASP A 228 -0.44 -34.81 5.22
C ASP A 228 -1.83 -35.39 5.04
N LYS A 229 -2.59 -34.81 4.10
CA LYS A 229 -3.99 -35.18 3.87
C LYS A 229 -4.14 -36.50 3.11
N ASP A 230 -3.14 -36.91 2.34
CA ASP A 230 -3.14 -38.18 1.59
C ASP A 230 -3.06 -39.35 2.57
N ASN A 231 -2.21 -39.22 3.58
CA ASN A 231 -1.96 -40.27 4.59
C ASN A 231 -2.73 -40.05 5.91
N LYS A 232 -3.40 -38.90 6.07
CA LYS A 232 -4.17 -38.50 7.25
C LYS A 232 -3.33 -38.47 8.53
N ILE A 233 -2.14 -37.87 8.45
CA ILE A 233 -1.20 -37.77 9.57
C ILE A 233 -0.64 -36.34 9.72
N VAL A 234 -0.26 -35.99 10.94
CA VAL A 234 0.58 -34.82 11.18
C VAL A 234 2.04 -35.24 11.05
N VAL A 235 2.83 -34.48 10.29
CA VAL A 235 4.25 -34.73 10.09
C VAL A 235 5.09 -33.55 10.55
N VAL A 236 6.29 -33.83 11.04
CA VAL A 236 7.28 -32.86 11.50
C VAL A 236 8.66 -33.20 10.93
N LYS A 237 9.43 -32.19 10.55
CA LYS A 237 10.83 -32.37 10.13
C LYS A 237 11.76 -32.38 11.33
N VAL A 238 12.56 -33.43 11.48
CA VAL A 238 13.51 -33.60 12.58
C VAL A 238 14.82 -34.18 12.03
N ASN A 239 15.94 -33.51 12.29
CA ASN A 239 17.27 -33.88 11.79
C ASN A 239 17.26 -34.12 10.26
N GLY A 240 16.61 -33.23 9.52
CA GLY A 240 16.48 -33.31 8.06
C GLY A 240 15.51 -34.37 7.52
N THR A 241 14.86 -35.16 8.37
CA THR A 241 13.95 -36.25 7.97
C THR A 241 12.51 -35.95 8.39
N TRP A 242 11.55 -36.27 7.52
CA TRP A 242 10.12 -36.17 7.86
C TRP A 242 9.69 -37.34 8.74
N MET A 243 9.09 -37.03 9.88
CA MET A 243 8.62 -38.01 10.86
C MET A 243 7.13 -37.78 11.15
N LYS A 244 6.41 -38.87 11.42
CA LYS A 244 5.03 -38.80 11.90
C LYS A 244 5.01 -38.32 13.35
N VAL A 245 4.13 -37.37 13.67
CA VAL A 245 3.79 -37.02 15.05
C VAL A 245 2.89 -38.10 15.63
N ALA A 246 3.31 -38.69 16.75
CA ALA A 246 2.49 -39.63 17.50
C ALA A 246 1.29 -38.89 18.13
N ILE A 247 0.09 -39.41 17.90
CA ILE A 247 -1.16 -38.89 18.46
C ILE A 247 -1.92 -40.04 19.10
N GLU A 248 -2.65 -39.73 20.16
CA GLU A 248 -3.51 -40.69 20.86
C GLU A 248 -4.97 -40.31 20.65
N PRO A 249 -5.89 -41.30 20.71
CA PRO A 249 -7.32 -41.01 20.79
C PRO A 249 -7.61 -40.09 21.99
N LEU A 250 -8.72 -39.36 21.90
CA LEU A 250 -9.21 -38.59 23.05
C LEU A 250 -9.44 -39.53 24.26
N PRO A 251 -9.20 -39.05 25.49
CA PRO A 251 -9.49 -39.82 26.68
C PRO A 251 -10.95 -40.25 26.75
N ALA A 252 -11.23 -41.37 27.41
CA ALA A 252 -12.59 -41.85 27.61
C ALA A 252 -13.48 -40.76 28.26
N GLY A 253 -14.66 -40.52 27.67
CA GLY A 253 -15.60 -39.48 28.14
C GLY A 253 -15.33 -38.07 27.61
N VAL A 254 -14.22 -37.83 26.91
CA VAL A 254 -13.96 -36.55 26.23
C VAL A 254 -14.50 -36.62 24.80
N ASN A 255 -15.50 -35.79 24.51
CA ASN A 255 -16.06 -35.65 23.16
C ASN A 255 -16.42 -34.18 22.90
N TYR A 256 -16.14 -33.69 21.70
CA TYR A 256 -16.48 -32.36 21.25
C TYR A 256 -17.81 -32.41 20.49
N LYS A 257 -18.80 -31.61 20.92
CA LYS A 257 -20.19 -31.63 20.40
C LYS A 257 -20.41 -30.73 19.17
N PHE A 258 -19.38 -30.05 18.71
CA PHE A 258 -19.44 -29.12 17.59
C PHE A 258 -19.14 -29.83 16.27
#